data_AF-A0A9D1XCR8-F1
#
_entry.id   AF-A0A9D1XCR8-F1
#
_cell.length_a   1.000
_cell.length_b   1.000
_cell.length_c   1.000
_cell.angle_alpha   90.00
_cell.angle_beta   90.00
_cell.angle_gamma   90.00
#
_symmetry.space_group_name_H-M   'P 1'
#
loop_
_entity.id
_entity.type
_entity.pdbx_description
1 polymer ?
#
loop_
_entity_poly.entity_id
_entity_poly.type
_entity_poly.pdbx_seq_one_letter_code
_entity_poly.pdbx_strand_id
1 'polypeptide(L)'
;MDKRKGINRNKWSLIALLLWTLSLCPCLYAQNNEQEQFIEETQLLEIEGRMLFFYDQLQEIANKLPLYTAENLPKARQQVSAIDSKWAIYCQTRQAEIANDDSLLQIVANYQLVKQGLLDSIAYKKHYFEAVADFGEAEIFIASQDSVYERLYETAIEYSLLKQLATQLETLKGKEQLLFADIQAKYEAAKNIAQEFGELQPRFQIIEENFITLKNNSEKIQAQEYKPIFQRIKDYLYGLAAVAMILMFINMAQAKIKMIKQARENAKKLSQMMNKDENDYPTI
;
A
#
# COMPACT_ATOMS: atom_id res chain seq x y z
N MET A 1 50.21 40.50 95.05
CA MET A 1 48.78 40.72 94.74
C MET A 1 48.66 42.21 94.48
N ASP A 2 48.39 42.70 93.28
CA ASP A 2 47.14 42.52 92.57
C ASP A 2 47.30 42.85 91.08
N LYS A 3 46.73 42.02 90.19
CA LYS A 3 46.79 42.16 88.72
C LYS A 3 45.55 42.93 88.25
N ARG A 4 45.71 44.10 87.64
CA ARG A 4 44.64 44.70 86.82
C ARG A 4 45.13 44.94 85.39
N LYS A 5 44.78 44.00 84.51
CA LYS A 5 44.93 44.10 83.06
C LYS A 5 44.01 45.21 82.53
N GLY A 6 44.58 46.23 81.90
CA GLY A 6 43.82 47.22 81.14
C GLY A 6 43.18 46.55 79.91
N ILE A 7 41.85 46.61 79.83
CA ILE A 7 41.08 46.11 78.69
C ILE A 7 41.19 47.14 77.56
N ASN A 8 41.77 46.73 76.43
CA ASN A 8 42.01 47.57 75.26
C ASN A 8 40.71 47.81 74.47
N ARG A 9 40.23 49.05 74.47
CA ARG A 9 38.94 49.50 73.89
C ARG A 9 38.83 49.24 72.36
N ASN A 10 39.95 49.12 71.67
CA ASN A 10 40.00 48.81 70.23
C ASN A 10 39.65 47.34 69.90
N LYS A 11 39.81 46.40 70.85
CA LYS A 11 39.45 45.00 70.62
C LYS A 11 37.94 44.77 70.56
N TRP A 12 37.18 45.53 71.34
CA TRP A 12 35.71 45.46 71.34
C TRP A 12 35.09 46.10 70.10
N SER A 13 35.73 47.15 69.55
CA SER A 13 35.33 47.76 68.27
C SER A 13 35.53 46.81 67.09
N LEU A 14 36.65 46.07 67.05
CA LEU A 14 36.92 45.06 66.01
C LEU A 14 35.98 43.85 66.09
N ILE A 15 35.66 43.40 67.31
CA ILE A 15 34.70 42.31 67.53
C ILE A 15 33.27 42.74 67.14
N ALA A 16 32.88 43.98 67.43
CA ALA A 16 31.58 44.53 67.02
C ALA A 16 31.47 44.70 65.49
N LEU A 17 32.56 45.08 64.81
CA LEU A 17 32.62 45.17 63.35
C LEU A 17 32.52 43.80 62.68
N LEU A 18 33.18 42.77 63.22
CA LEU A 18 33.11 41.38 62.74
C LEU A 18 31.72 40.76 62.98
N LEU A 19 31.08 41.05 64.11
CA LEU A 19 29.70 40.63 64.40
C LEU A 19 28.68 41.34 63.49
N TRP A 20 28.91 42.60 63.11
CA TRP A 20 28.08 43.30 62.13
C TRP A 20 28.22 42.71 60.72
N THR A 21 29.43 42.34 60.29
CA THR A 21 29.62 41.66 58.99
C THR A 21 29.02 40.25 58.94
N LEU A 22 28.98 39.54 60.08
CA LEU A 22 28.33 38.23 60.18
C LEU A 22 26.80 38.34 60.27
N SER A 23 26.27 39.45 60.81
CA SER A 23 24.82 39.71 60.93
C SER A 23 24.17 40.21 59.62
N LEU A 24 24.95 40.79 58.69
CA LEU A 24 24.48 41.23 57.36
C LEU A 24 24.65 40.17 56.26
N CYS A 25 25.30 39.04 56.56
CA CYS A 25 25.56 37.96 55.60
C CYS A 25 24.46 36.91 55.37
N PRO A 26 23.29 36.87 56.04
CA PRO A 26 22.22 35.94 55.63
C PRO A 26 21.47 36.41 54.37
N CYS A 27 21.36 37.72 54.13
CA CYS A 27 20.52 38.25 53.05
C CYS A 27 21.17 38.13 51.66
N LEU A 28 22.50 38.23 51.54
CA LEU A 28 23.19 38.09 50.26
C LEU A 28 23.18 36.65 49.72
N TYR A 29 23.15 35.65 50.61
CA TYR A 29 23.12 34.24 50.20
C TYR A 29 21.72 33.80 49.76
N ALA A 30 20.66 34.32 50.39
CA ALA A 30 19.28 34.05 50.00
C ALA A 30 18.90 34.72 48.67
N GLN A 31 19.39 35.95 48.43
CA GLN A 31 19.11 36.71 47.21
C GLN A 31 19.82 36.14 45.97
N ASN A 32 21.03 35.59 46.14
CA ASN A 32 21.74 34.91 45.06
C ASN A 32 21.07 33.58 44.68
N ASN A 33 20.57 32.80 45.66
CA ASN A 33 19.89 31.53 45.38
C ASN A 33 18.58 31.72 44.59
N GLU A 34 17.78 32.75 44.92
CA GLU A 34 16.55 33.05 44.16
C GLU A 34 16.84 33.55 42.73
N GLN A 35 17.90 34.34 42.55
CA GLN A 35 18.34 34.78 41.22
C GLN A 35 18.93 33.64 40.39
N GLU A 36 19.74 32.76 40.98
CA GLU A 36 20.29 31.57 40.31
C GLU A 36 19.18 30.60 39.89
N GLN A 37 18.21 30.35 40.78
CA GLN A 37 17.04 29.51 40.49
C GLN A 37 16.18 30.11 39.36
N PHE A 38 15.96 31.43 39.34
CA PHE A 38 15.22 32.10 38.27
C PHE A 38 15.96 32.04 36.92
N ILE A 39 17.28 32.16 36.92
CA ILE A 39 18.11 32.03 35.72
C ILE A 39 18.06 30.59 35.18
N GLU A 40 18.10 29.60 36.06
CA GLU A 40 18.00 28.17 35.71
C GLU A 40 16.62 27.82 35.12
N GLU A 41 15.53 28.29 35.72
CA GLU A 41 14.17 28.10 35.22
C GLU A 41 13.96 28.78 33.84
N THR A 42 14.49 30.00 33.67
CA THR A 42 14.42 30.71 32.38
C THR A 42 15.19 29.98 31.27
N GLN A 43 16.35 29.39 31.60
CA GLN A 43 17.14 28.61 30.66
C GLN A 43 16.44 27.29 30.28
N LEU A 44 15.82 26.60 31.25
CA LEU A 44 15.04 25.39 30.97
C LEU A 44 13.87 25.67 30.04
N LEU A 45 13.13 26.75 30.25
CA LEU A 45 12.04 27.18 29.36
C LEU A 45 12.52 27.51 27.95
N GLU A 46 13.69 28.13 27.79
CA GLU A 46 14.28 28.39 26.47
C GLU A 46 14.62 27.08 25.76
N ILE A 47 15.20 26.12 26.48
CA ILE A 47 15.54 24.79 25.95
C ILE A 47 14.27 24.05 25.52
N GLU A 48 13.27 24.01 26.38
CA GLU A 48 11.98 23.40 26.11
C GLU A 48 11.32 24.01 24.88
N GLY A 49 11.19 25.34 24.83
CA GLY A 49 10.57 26.05 23.71
C GLY A 49 11.30 25.81 22.39
N ARG A 50 12.63 25.71 22.40
CA ARG A 50 13.40 25.39 21.20
C ARG A 50 13.22 23.93 20.77
N MET A 51 13.11 23.00 21.71
CA MET A 51 12.84 21.59 21.40
C MET A 51 11.43 21.42 20.82
N LEU A 52 10.42 22.05 21.44
CA LEU A 52 9.05 22.06 20.93
C LEU A 52 8.96 22.67 19.53
N PHE A 53 9.73 23.72 19.24
CA PHE A 53 9.80 24.29 17.89
C PHE A 53 10.22 23.26 16.82
N PHE A 54 11.24 22.44 17.09
CA PHE A 54 11.65 21.40 16.14
C PHE A 54 10.61 20.28 16.01
N TYR A 55 9.96 19.94 17.12
CA TYR A 55 8.86 18.98 17.14
C TYR A 55 7.68 19.45 16.29
N ASP A 56 7.26 20.70 16.44
CA ASP A 56 6.18 21.32 15.68
C ASP A 56 6.50 21.36 14.17
N GLN A 57 7.76 21.61 13.80
CA GLN A 57 8.20 21.54 12.41
C GLN A 57 8.02 20.14 11.80
N LEU A 58 8.32 19.07 12.55
CA LEU A 58 8.06 17.71 12.08
C LEU A 58 6.56 17.44 11.96
N GLN A 59 5.77 17.88 12.94
CA GLN A 59 4.32 17.73 12.88
C GLN A 59 3.70 18.47 11.69
N GLU A 60 4.20 19.65 11.35
CA GLU A 60 3.74 20.41 10.18
C GLU A 60 3.97 19.62 8.88
N ILE A 61 5.13 18.98 8.75
CA ILE A 61 5.42 18.09 7.61
C ILE A 61 4.48 16.88 7.62
N ALA A 62 4.28 16.25 8.77
CA ALA A 62 3.37 15.11 8.92
C ALA A 62 1.93 15.46 8.52
N ASN A 63 1.42 16.62 8.93
CA ASN A 63 0.08 17.09 8.59
C ASN A 63 -0.10 17.39 7.10
N LYS A 64 0.98 17.80 6.41
CA LYS A 64 0.97 18.06 4.97
C LYS A 64 1.22 16.80 4.13
N LEU A 65 1.81 15.76 4.71
CA LEU A 65 2.17 14.53 4.01
C LEU A 65 1.04 13.90 3.18
N PRO A 66 -0.24 13.84 3.64
CA PRO A 66 -1.34 13.30 2.85
C PRO A 66 -1.53 14.00 1.51
N LEU A 67 -1.21 15.29 1.41
CA LEU A 67 -1.37 16.10 0.21
C LEU A 67 -0.18 16.03 -0.76
N TYR A 68 0.94 15.43 -0.35
CA TYR A 68 2.13 15.37 -1.19
C TYR A 68 1.98 14.40 -2.35
N THR A 69 2.44 14.84 -3.52
CA THR A 69 2.58 14.03 -4.73
C THR A 69 3.95 13.35 -4.78
N ALA A 70 4.14 12.43 -5.73
CA ALA A 70 5.42 11.73 -5.93
C ALA A 70 6.62 12.70 -6.10
N GLU A 71 6.41 13.86 -6.72
CA GLU A 71 7.44 14.87 -6.95
C GLU A 71 7.87 15.60 -5.66
N ASN A 72 6.94 15.82 -4.73
CA ASN A 72 7.19 16.59 -3.51
C ASN A 72 7.66 15.73 -2.34
N LEU A 73 7.46 14.42 -2.40
CA LEU A 73 7.83 13.49 -1.35
C LEU A 73 9.35 13.45 -1.06
N PRO A 74 10.27 13.50 -2.05
CA PRO A 74 11.70 13.62 -1.79
C PRO A 74 12.07 14.90 -1.06
N LYS A 75 11.42 16.03 -1.39
CA LYS A 75 11.64 17.31 -0.71
C LYS A 75 11.23 17.23 0.76
N ALA A 76 10.11 16.58 1.06
CA ALA A 76 9.67 16.34 2.43
C ALA A 76 10.68 15.52 3.24
N ARG A 77 11.19 14.42 2.66
CA ARG A 77 12.24 13.60 3.30
C ARG A 77 13.49 14.43 3.59
N GLN A 78 13.92 15.26 2.64
CA GLN A 78 15.08 16.13 2.82
C GLN A 78 14.85 17.15 3.94
N GLN A 79 13.66 17.73 4.03
CA GLN A 79 13.29 18.64 5.12
C GLN A 79 13.36 17.95 6.49
N VAL A 80 12.82 16.72 6.61
CA VAL A 80 12.91 15.93 7.84
C VAL A 80 14.37 15.69 8.24
N SER A 81 15.22 15.26 7.30
CA SER A 81 16.66 15.06 7.59
C SER A 81 17.37 16.36 7.99
N ALA A 82 17.02 17.49 7.39
CA ALA A 82 17.60 18.78 7.74
C ALA A 82 17.17 19.25 9.15
N ILE A 83 15.91 19.01 9.53
CA ILE A 83 15.40 19.29 10.88
C ILE A 83 16.06 18.37 11.90
N ASP A 84 16.14 17.07 11.63
CA ASP A 84 16.77 16.07 12.51
C ASP A 84 18.26 16.36 12.75
N SER A 85 18.97 16.81 11.71
CA SER A 85 20.37 17.21 11.85
C SER A 85 20.53 18.40 12.81
N LYS A 86 19.66 19.41 12.70
CA LYS A 86 19.68 20.59 13.59
C LYS A 86 19.28 20.22 15.01
N TRP A 87 18.26 19.38 15.15
CA TRP A 87 17.81 18.82 16.41
C TRP A 87 18.93 18.07 17.13
N ALA A 88 19.61 17.15 16.43
CA ALA A 88 20.67 16.32 17.00
C ALA A 88 21.83 17.18 17.54
N ILE A 89 22.26 18.19 16.77
CA ILE A 89 23.30 19.13 17.21
C ILE A 89 22.82 19.90 18.45
N TYR A 90 21.58 20.40 18.44
CA TYR A 90 21.02 21.16 19.57
C TYR A 90 20.97 20.32 20.85
N CYS A 91 20.40 19.12 20.79
CA CYS A 91 20.33 18.22 21.95
C CYS A 91 21.71 17.81 22.44
N GLN A 92 22.69 17.60 21.54
CA GLN A 92 24.07 17.32 21.93
C GLN A 92 24.69 18.47 22.72
N THR A 93 24.45 19.72 22.32
CA THR A 93 24.97 20.90 23.05
C THR A 93 24.31 21.12 24.42
N ARG A 94 23.12 20.56 24.65
CA ARG A 94 22.32 20.71 25.87
C ARG A 94 22.14 19.39 26.62
N GLN A 95 23.03 18.43 26.41
CA GLN A 95 22.86 17.07 26.88
C GLN A 95 22.78 16.98 28.41
N ALA A 96 23.52 17.82 29.12
CA ALA A 96 23.53 17.82 30.58
C ALA A 96 22.20 18.33 31.15
N GLU A 97 21.70 19.45 30.62
CA GLU A 97 20.42 20.02 31.01
C GLU A 97 19.26 19.07 30.69
N ILE A 98 19.26 18.50 29.48
CA ILE A 98 18.24 17.53 29.05
C ILE A 98 18.26 16.26 29.91
N ALA A 99 19.44 15.72 30.25
CA ALA A 99 19.53 14.49 31.03
C ALA A 99 19.06 14.63 32.48
N ASN A 100 19.01 15.85 33.00
CA ASN A 100 18.62 16.15 34.38
C ASN A 100 17.14 16.58 34.51
N ASP A 101 16.41 16.70 33.39
CA ASP A 101 15.01 17.11 33.39
C ASP A 101 14.11 16.10 32.64
N ASP A 102 13.16 15.52 33.38
CA ASP A 102 12.24 14.50 32.85
C ASP A 102 11.32 15.02 31.74
N SER A 103 10.95 16.32 31.78
CA SER A 103 10.07 16.91 30.76
C SER A 103 10.79 17.08 29.43
N LEU A 104 12.06 17.50 29.48
CA LEU A 104 12.92 17.58 28.30
C LEU A 104 13.19 16.18 27.72
N LEU A 105 13.46 15.18 28.57
CA LEU A 105 13.58 13.78 28.12
C LEU A 105 12.31 13.28 27.43
N GLN A 106 11.13 13.63 27.94
CA GLN A 106 9.87 13.27 27.30
C GLN A 106 9.71 13.91 25.92
N ILE A 107 10.14 15.17 25.73
CA ILE A 107 10.12 15.82 24.42
C ILE A 107 11.09 15.11 23.47
N VAL A 108 12.27 14.69 23.93
CA VAL A 108 13.19 13.87 23.11
C VAL A 108 12.52 12.58 22.66
N ALA A 109 11.86 11.86 23.56
CA ALA A 109 11.17 10.62 23.24
C ALA A 109 10.04 10.84 22.21
N ASN A 110 9.20 11.85 22.44
CA ASN A 110 8.11 12.21 21.53
C ASN A 110 8.62 12.61 20.15
N TYR A 111 9.71 13.38 20.08
CA TYR A 111 10.36 13.75 18.84
C TYR A 111 10.83 12.54 18.04
N GLN A 112 11.50 11.58 18.69
CA GLN A 112 11.96 10.37 17.99
C GLN A 112 10.80 9.53 17.46
N LEU A 113 9.72 9.39 18.24
CA LEU A 113 8.52 8.67 17.82
C LEU A 113 7.86 9.33 16.60
N VAL A 114 7.66 10.65 16.62
CA VAL A 114 7.07 11.39 15.50
C VAL A 114 7.97 11.32 14.27
N LYS A 115 9.28 11.48 14.44
CA LYS A 115 10.25 11.34 13.34
C LYS A 115 10.16 9.97 12.69
N GLN A 116 10.19 8.91 13.48
CA GLN A 116 10.15 7.55 12.94
C GLN A 116 8.83 7.29 12.21
N GLY A 117 7.69 7.62 12.82
CA GLY A 117 6.38 7.47 12.18
C GLY A 117 6.24 8.29 10.90
N LEU A 118 6.83 9.50 10.86
CA LEU A 118 6.86 10.32 9.65
C LEU A 118 7.72 9.70 8.54
N LEU A 119 8.91 9.20 8.88
CA LEU A 119 9.79 8.53 7.91
C LEU A 119 9.15 7.25 7.35
N ASP A 120 8.49 6.47 8.20
CA ASP A 120 7.76 5.26 7.80
C ASP A 120 6.58 5.62 6.89
N SER A 121 5.83 6.68 7.22
CA SER A 121 4.73 7.17 6.37
C SER A 121 5.23 7.68 5.01
N ILE A 122 6.38 8.37 4.99
CA ILE A 122 7.04 8.80 3.74
C ILE A 122 7.46 7.59 2.91
N ALA A 123 8.06 6.57 3.54
CA ALA A 123 8.50 5.35 2.87
C ALA A 123 7.31 4.58 2.28
N TYR A 124 6.24 4.41 3.07
CA TYR A 124 5.01 3.78 2.61
C TYR A 124 4.40 4.52 1.41
N LYS A 125 4.28 5.85 1.48
CA LYS A 125 3.73 6.64 0.38
C LYS A 125 4.60 6.59 -0.87
N LYS A 126 5.91 6.50 -0.71
CA LYS A 126 6.85 6.32 -1.82
C LYS A 126 6.61 4.98 -2.50
N HIS A 127 6.58 3.90 -1.72
CA HIS A 127 6.31 2.55 -2.21
C HIS A 127 4.96 2.48 -2.95
N TYR A 128 3.93 3.09 -2.39
CA TYR A 128 2.63 3.21 -3.05
C TYR A 128 2.71 3.89 -4.43
N PHE A 129 3.41 5.03 -4.55
CA PHE A 129 3.54 5.70 -5.85
C PHE A 129 4.32 4.88 -6.87
N GLU A 130 5.38 4.19 -6.45
CA GLU A 130 6.16 3.28 -7.30
C GLU A 130 5.27 2.12 -7.77
N ALA A 131 4.52 1.49 -6.86
CA ALA A 131 3.60 0.41 -7.19
C ALA A 131 2.48 0.85 -8.16
N VAL A 132 1.90 2.04 -7.97
CA VAL A 132 0.88 2.56 -8.90
C VAL A 132 1.46 2.83 -10.28
N ALA A 133 2.70 3.32 -10.37
CA ALA A 133 3.39 3.53 -11.64
C ALA A 133 3.64 2.20 -12.35
N ASP A 134 4.24 1.22 -11.65
CA ASP A 134 4.53 -0.11 -12.18
C ASP A 134 3.26 -0.85 -12.63
N PHE A 135 2.17 -0.71 -11.86
CA PHE A 135 0.86 -1.22 -12.23
C PHE A 135 0.33 -0.58 -13.51
N GLY A 136 0.43 0.74 -13.63
CA GLY A 136 0.03 1.47 -14.83
C GLY A 136 0.84 1.07 -16.07
N GLU A 137 2.15 0.84 -15.91
CA GLU A 137 2.98 0.31 -17.00
C GLU A 137 2.54 -1.09 -17.43
N ALA A 138 2.25 -1.98 -16.49
CA ALA A 138 1.76 -3.32 -16.78
C ALA A 138 0.40 -3.29 -17.50
N GLU A 139 -0.52 -2.42 -17.04
CA GLU A 139 -1.84 -2.21 -17.65
C GLU A 139 -1.71 -1.78 -19.12
N ILE A 140 -0.92 -0.74 -19.40
CA ILE A 140 -0.68 -0.24 -20.75
C ILE A 140 0.01 -1.29 -21.61
N PHE A 141 1.03 -1.96 -21.07
CA PHE A 141 1.76 -2.99 -21.80
C PHE A 141 0.83 -4.12 -22.25
N ILE A 142 0.05 -4.70 -21.33
CA ILE A 142 -0.85 -5.81 -21.62
C ILE A 142 -1.94 -5.38 -22.61
N ALA A 143 -2.57 -4.21 -22.40
CA ALA A 143 -3.58 -3.70 -23.32
C ALA A 143 -3.05 -3.46 -24.74
N SER A 144 -1.76 -3.10 -24.89
CA SER A 144 -1.16 -2.89 -26.21
C SER A 144 -0.89 -4.17 -26.99
N GLN A 145 -0.95 -5.35 -26.36
CA GLN A 145 -0.60 -6.62 -26.99
C GLN A 145 -1.69 -7.17 -27.91
N ASP A 146 -2.93 -6.69 -27.83
CA ASP A 146 -4.04 -7.23 -28.64
C ASP A 146 -3.71 -7.22 -30.13
N SER A 147 -3.30 -6.06 -30.65
CA SER A 147 -2.94 -5.90 -32.07
C SER A 147 -1.67 -6.67 -32.47
N VAL A 148 -0.76 -6.92 -31.50
CA VAL A 148 0.45 -7.71 -31.73
C VAL A 148 0.08 -9.18 -31.88
N TYR A 149 -0.78 -9.69 -30.98
CA TYR A 149 -1.26 -11.07 -31.00
C TYR A 149 -2.15 -11.37 -32.20
N GLU A 150 -2.94 -10.41 -32.67
CA GLU A 150 -3.71 -10.54 -33.91
C GLU A 150 -2.78 -10.78 -35.11
N ARG A 151 -1.73 -9.96 -35.27
CA ARG A 151 -0.75 -10.14 -36.35
C ARG A 151 0.06 -11.43 -36.23
N LEU A 152 0.46 -11.79 -35.00
CA LEU A 152 1.18 -13.04 -34.75
C LEU A 152 0.31 -14.24 -35.13
N TYR A 153 -0.98 -14.19 -34.82
CA TYR A 153 -1.94 -15.23 -35.18
C TYR A 153 -2.15 -15.35 -36.69
N GLU A 154 -2.37 -14.23 -37.39
CA GLU A 154 -2.48 -14.21 -38.86
C GLU A 154 -1.22 -14.81 -39.51
N THR A 155 -0.03 -14.35 -39.08
CA THR A 155 1.24 -14.84 -39.62
C THR A 155 1.45 -16.33 -39.31
N ALA A 156 1.06 -16.79 -38.11
CA ALA A 156 1.12 -18.21 -37.76
C ALA A 156 0.22 -19.07 -38.65
N ILE A 157 -0.99 -18.59 -38.98
CA ILE A 157 -1.87 -19.26 -39.94
C ILE A 157 -1.19 -19.33 -41.30
N GLU A 158 -0.68 -18.23 -41.83
CA GLU A 158 -0.03 -18.19 -43.14
C GLU A 158 1.12 -19.21 -43.24
N TYR A 159 2.02 -19.22 -42.26
CA TYR A 159 3.15 -20.15 -42.24
C TYR A 159 2.70 -21.60 -42.10
N SER A 160 1.62 -21.85 -41.36
CA SER A 160 1.09 -23.20 -41.16
C SER A 160 0.44 -23.80 -42.42
N LEU A 161 0.13 -23.00 -43.44
CA LEU A 161 -0.47 -23.47 -44.71
C LEU A 161 0.54 -24.13 -45.66
N LEU A 162 1.83 -23.78 -45.56
CA LEU A 162 2.86 -24.20 -46.50
C LEU A 162 3.98 -24.98 -45.80
N LYS A 163 4.28 -26.19 -46.29
CA LYS A 163 5.32 -27.06 -45.70
C LYS A 163 6.69 -26.39 -45.62
N GLN A 164 7.01 -25.57 -46.62
CA GLN A 164 8.28 -24.87 -46.74
C GLN A 164 8.47 -23.78 -45.67
N LEU A 165 7.39 -23.30 -45.05
CA LEU A 165 7.41 -22.27 -44.02
C LEU A 165 7.37 -22.83 -42.59
N ALA A 166 7.41 -24.16 -42.42
CA ALA A 166 7.35 -24.81 -41.10
C ALA A 166 8.47 -24.32 -40.15
N THR A 167 9.69 -24.11 -40.64
CA THR A 167 10.78 -23.56 -39.81
C THR A 167 10.53 -22.11 -39.39
N GLN A 168 9.87 -21.31 -40.23
CA GLN A 168 9.50 -19.93 -39.90
C GLN A 168 8.37 -19.90 -38.86
N LEU A 169 7.43 -20.84 -38.94
CA LEU A 169 6.39 -21.04 -37.92
C LEU A 169 6.98 -21.35 -36.54
N GLU A 170 7.91 -22.29 -36.45
CA GLU A 170 8.57 -22.61 -35.17
C GLU A 170 9.39 -21.44 -34.62
N THR A 171 10.03 -20.67 -35.50
CA THR A 171 10.73 -19.44 -35.10
C THR A 171 9.75 -18.38 -34.56
N LEU A 172 8.59 -18.24 -35.20
CA LEU A 172 7.54 -17.32 -34.76
C LEU A 172 6.97 -17.73 -33.40
N LYS A 173 6.68 -19.02 -33.20
CA LYS A 173 6.25 -19.57 -31.92
C LYS A 173 7.27 -19.32 -30.81
N GLY A 174 8.56 -19.50 -31.09
CA GLY A 174 9.61 -19.19 -30.12
C GLY A 174 9.63 -17.72 -29.71
N LYS A 175 9.42 -16.79 -30.65
CA LYS A 175 9.30 -15.34 -30.35
C LYS A 175 8.04 -15.02 -29.55
N GLU A 176 6.91 -15.61 -29.93
CA GLU A 176 5.65 -15.43 -29.21
C GLU A 176 5.75 -15.96 -27.79
N GLN A 177 6.41 -17.11 -27.58
CA GLN A 177 6.58 -17.68 -26.24
C GLN A 177 7.40 -16.76 -25.32
N LEU A 178 8.42 -16.09 -25.84
CA LEU A 178 9.18 -15.09 -25.08
C LEU A 178 8.31 -13.88 -24.73
N LEU A 179 7.54 -13.37 -25.69
CA LEU A 179 6.62 -12.26 -25.44
C LEU A 179 5.54 -12.63 -24.41
N PHE A 180 5.01 -13.85 -24.47
CA PHE A 180 4.02 -14.33 -23.52
C PHE A 180 4.60 -14.45 -22.10
N ALA A 181 5.88 -14.84 -21.98
CA ALA A 181 6.56 -14.84 -20.69
C ALA A 181 6.65 -13.43 -20.10
N ASP A 182 6.92 -12.41 -20.92
CA ASP A 182 6.91 -11.00 -20.48
C ASP A 182 5.51 -10.54 -20.05
N ILE A 183 4.48 -10.91 -20.81
CA ILE A 183 3.06 -10.66 -20.45
C ILE A 183 2.71 -11.30 -19.11
N GLN A 184 3.12 -12.55 -18.91
CA GLN A 184 2.87 -13.28 -17.66
C GLN A 184 3.60 -12.61 -16.48
N ALA A 185 4.85 -12.19 -16.66
CA ALA A 185 5.60 -11.48 -15.62
C ALA A 185 4.92 -10.16 -15.24
N LYS A 186 4.45 -9.38 -16.22
CA LYS A 186 3.71 -8.13 -15.98
C LYS A 186 2.34 -8.36 -15.31
N TYR A 187 1.63 -9.42 -15.69
CA TYR A 187 0.36 -9.81 -15.06
C TYR A 187 0.57 -10.17 -13.58
N GLU A 188 1.54 -11.04 -13.26
CA GLU A 188 1.80 -11.43 -11.87
C GLU A 188 2.28 -10.25 -11.02
N ALA A 189 3.09 -9.35 -11.58
CA ALA A 189 3.48 -8.11 -10.90
C ALA A 189 2.25 -7.24 -10.59
N ALA A 190 1.38 -6.99 -11.57
CA ALA A 190 0.16 -6.20 -11.38
C ALA A 190 -0.80 -6.85 -10.37
N LYS A 191 -0.90 -8.18 -10.36
CA LYS A 191 -1.71 -8.96 -9.41
C LYS A 191 -1.22 -8.78 -7.98
N ASN A 192 0.08 -8.91 -7.75
CA ASN A 192 0.67 -8.73 -6.42
C ASN A 192 0.44 -7.30 -5.92
N ILE A 193 0.63 -6.30 -6.79
CA ILE A 193 0.36 -4.89 -6.47
C ILE A 193 -1.11 -4.66 -6.11
N ALA A 194 -2.05 -5.25 -6.85
CA ALA A 194 -3.48 -5.12 -6.55
C ALA A 194 -3.89 -5.84 -5.26
N GLN A 195 -3.21 -6.93 -4.90
CA GLN A 195 -3.41 -7.61 -3.61
C GLN A 195 -2.90 -6.77 -2.44
N GLU A 196 -1.79 -6.08 -2.63
CA GLU A 196 -1.24 -5.14 -1.64
C GLU A 196 -2.13 -3.89 -1.50
N PHE A 197 -2.53 -3.29 -2.62
CA PHE A 197 -3.33 -2.06 -2.68
C PHE A 197 -4.72 -2.33 -3.24
N GLY A 198 -5.66 -2.68 -2.34
CA GLY A 198 -7.01 -3.12 -2.71
C GLY A 198 -7.82 -2.14 -3.58
N GLU A 199 -7.49 -0.85 -3.57
CA GLU A 199 -8.10 0.16 -4.45
C GLU A 199 -7.81 -0.06 -5.95
N LEU A 200 -6.76 -0.83 -6.29
CA LEU A 200 -6.40 -1.17 -7.66
C LEU A 200 -7.15 -2.41 -8.18
N GLN A 201 -7.86 -3.14 -7.33
CA GLN A 201 -8.60 -4.36 -7.71
C GLN A 201 -9.57 -4.16 -8.88
N PRO A 202 -10.39 -3.09 -8.95
CA PRO A 202 -11.27 -2.87 -10.10
C PRO A 202 -10.52 -2.69 -11.41
N ARG A 203 -9.35 -2.04 -11.39
CA ARG A 203 -8.50 -1.91 -12.59
C ARG A 203 -7.83 -3.23 -12.94
N PHE A 204 -7.43 -4.01 -11.93
CA PHE A 204 -6.81 -5.31 -12.14
C PHE A 204 -7.74 -6.30 -12.85
N GLN A 205 -9.05 -6.26 -12.60
CA GLN A 205 -10.02 -7.10 -13.32
C GLN A 205 -9.94 -6.91 -14.84
N ILE A 206 -9.72 -5.68 -15.31
CA ILE A 206 -9.55 -5.37 -16.74
C ILE A 206 -8.26 -6.03 -17.28
N ILE A 207 -7.17 -5.94 -16.51
CA ILE A 207 -5.90 -6.59 -16.87
C ILE A 207 -6.07 -8.10 -16.95
N GLU A 208 -6.82 -8.69 -16.01
CA GLU A 208 -7.07 -10.13 -15.97
C GLU A 208 -7.89 -10.61 -17.17
N GLU A 209 -8.93 -9.89 -17.57
CA GLU A 209 -9.71 -10.18 -18.78
C GLU A 209 -8.84 -10.13 -20.04
N ASN A 210 -8.01 -9.10 -20.18
CA ASN A 210 -7.08 -8.96 -21.31
C ASN A 210 -6.04 -10.10 -21.31
N PHE A 211 -5.47 -10.43 -20.15
CA PHE A 211 -4.52 -11.52 -20.00
C PHE A 211 -5.13 -12.87 -20.41
N ILE A 212 -6.35 -13.17 -20.00
CA ILE A 212 -7.06 -14.40 -20.39
C ILE A 212 -7.26 -14.45 -21.91
N THR A 213 -7.63 -13.32 -22.52
CA THR A 213 -7.79 -13.22 -23.98
C THR A 213 -6.48 -13.50 -24.71
N LEU A 214 -5.38 -12.86 -24.27
CA LEU A 214 -4.05 -13.07 -24.84
C LEU A 214 -3.56 -14.51 -24.65
N LYS A 215 -3.81 -15.11 -23.48
CA LYS A 215 -3.49 -16.51 -23.20
C LYS A 215 -4.22 -17.45 -24.16
N ASN A 216 -5.52 -17.25 -24.37
CA ASN A 216 -6.28 -18.06 -25.32
C ASN A 216 -5.74 -17.91 -26.75
N ASN A 217 -5.27 -16.72 -27.13
CA ASN A 217 -4.66 -16.49 -28.45
C ASN A 217 -3.27 -17.12 -28.55
N SER A 218 -2.45 -17.05 -27.50
CA SER A 218 -1.16 -17.74 -27.40
C SER A 218 -1.33 -19.25 -27.61
N GLU A 219 -2.29 -19.87 -26.92
CA GLU A 219 -2.60 -21.31 -27.07
C GLU A 219 -2.99 -21.66 -28.52
N LYS A 220 -3.79 -20.81 -29.20
CA LYS A 220 -4.13 -21.01 -30.62
C LYS A 220 -2.93 -20.89 -31.55
N ILE A 221 -1.98 -19.98 -31.26
CA ILE A 221 -0.74 -19.81 -32.03
C ILE A 221 0.18 -21.02 -31.84
N GLN A 222 0.39 -21.43 -30.60
CA GLN A 222 1.24 -22.56 -30.25
C GLN A 222 0.71 -23.88 -30.80
N ALA A 223 -0.61 -24.05 -30.84
CA ALA A 223 -1.28 -25.20 -31.46
C ALA A 223 -1.23 -25.21 -33.00
N GLN A 224 -0.75 -24.15 -33.66
CA GLN A 224 -0.61 -24.17 -35.11
C GLN A 224 0.48 -25.16 -35.53
N GLU A 225 0.10 -26.18 -36.27
CA GLU A 225 1.04 -27.08 -36.90
C GLU A 225 0.83 -27.04 -38.42
N TYR A 226 1.91 -27.32 -39.16
CA TYR A 226 1.78 -27.64 -40.56
C TYR A 226 0.90 -28.90 -40.70
N LYS A 227 -0.30 -28.72 -41.25
CA LYS A 227 -1.22 -29.81 -41.59
C LYS A 227 -1.55 -29.71 -43.08
N PRO A 228 -1.53 -30.81 -43.86
CA PRO A 228 -2.00 -30.80 -45.24
C PRO A 228 -3.43 -30.25 -45.32
N ILE A 229 -3.72 -29.41 -46.33
CA ILE A 229 -5.03 -28.75 -46.51
C ILE A 229 -6.21 -29.74 -46.40
N PHE A 230 -6.05 -30.96 -46.92
CA PHE A 230 -7.07 -32.00 -46.87
C PHE A 230 -7.38 -32.49 -45.44
N GLN A 231 -6.38 -32.52 -44.56
CA GLN A 231 -6.56 -32.84 -43.14
C GLN A 231 -7.31 -31.72 -42.40
N ARG A 232 -7.03 -30.44 -42.73
CA ARG A 232 -7.75 -29.30 -42.14
C ARG A 232 -9.21 -29.25 -42.54
N ILE A 233 -9.52 -29.52 -43.81
CA ILE A 233 -10.92 -29.61 -44.29
C ILE A 233 -11.65 -30.73 -43.55
N LYS A 234 -10.99 -31.88 -43.36
CA LYS A 234 -11.54 -33.01 -42.60
C LYS A 234 -11.79 -32.65 -41.13
N ASP A 235 -10.82 -32.01 -40.46
CA ASP A 235 -10.95 -31.57 -39.06
C ASP A 235 -12.06 -30.50 -38.91
N TYR A 236 -12.17 -29.55 -39.84
CA TYR A 236 -13.23 -28.53 -39.86
C TYR A 236 -14.62 -29.15 -40.07
N LEU A 237 -14.73 -30.12 -40.99
CA LEU A 237 -15.97 -30.87 -41.21
C LEU A 237 -16.35 -31.71 -39.98
N TYR A 238 -15.40 -32.32 -39.29
CA TYR A 238 -15.66 -33.02 -38.04
C TYR A 238 -16.07 -32.08 -36.90
N GLY A 239 -15.45 -30.90 -36.80
CA GLY A 239 -15.85 -29.86 -35.87
C GLY A 239 -17.29 -29.40 -36.11
N LEU A 240 -17.66 -29.18 -37.37
CA LEU A 240 -19.03 -28.82 -37.77
C LEU A 240 -20.03 -29.94 -37.45
N ALA A 241 -19.66 -31.20 -37.69
CA ALA A 241 -20.47 -32.36 -37.32
C ALA A 241 -20.65 -32.50 -35.79
N ALA A 242 -19.62 -32.21 -34.99
CA ALA A 242 -19.69 -32.24 -33.54
C ALA A 242 -20.65 -31.17 -32.99
N VAL A 243 -20.59 -29.94 -33.51
CA VAL A 243 -21.52 -28.86 -33.16
C VAL A 243 -22.95 -29.23 -33.53
N ALA A 244 -23.18 -29.83 -34.71
CA ALA A 244 -24.49 -30.30 -35.12
C ALA A 244 -25.05 -31.39 -34.19
N MET A 245 -24.22 -32.35 -33.75
CA MET A 245 -24.64 -33.37 -32.79
C MET A 245 -25.02 -32.76 -31.42
N ILE A 246 -24.23 -31.83 -30.90
CA ILE A 246 -24.53 -31.15 -29.63
C ILE A 246 -25.86 -30.40 -29.72
N LEU A 247 -26.11 -29.67 -30.81
CA LEU A 247 -27.38 -28.99 -31.05
C LEU A 247 -28.56 -29.96 -31.15
N MET A 248 -28.36 -31.14 -31.77
CA MET A 248 -29.38 -32.17 -31.84
C MET A 248 -29.72 -32.75 -30.46
N PHE A 249 -28.72 -32.94 -29.60
CA PHE A 249 -28.91 -33.36 -28.21
C PHE A 249 -29.64 -32.30 -27.38
N ILE A 250 -29.29 -31.02 -27.53
CA ILE A 250 -29.97 -29.91 -26.85
C ILE A 250 -31.44 -29.85 -27.29
N ASN A 251 -31.71 -29.93 -28.59
CA ASN A 251 -33.07 -29.94 -29.11
C ASN A 251 -33.87 -31.15 -28.63
N MET A 252 -33.26 -32.34 -28.56
CA MET A 252 -33.90 -33.54 -28.03
C MET A 252 -34.20 -33.43 -26.54
N ALA A 253 -33.30 -32.84 -25.74
CA ALA A 253 -33.52 -32.56 -24.32
C ALA A 253 -34.66 -31.55 -24.12
N GLN A 254 -34.71 -30.47 -24.89
CA GLN A 254 -35.80 -29.50 -24.87
C GLN A 254 -37.15 -30.12 -25.24
N ALA A 255 -37.17 -31.00 -26.26
CA ALA A 255 -38.38 -31.73 -26.66
C ALA A 255 -38.88 -32.66 -25.54
N LYS A 256 -37.99 -33.41 -24.86
CA LYS A 256 -38.35 -34.24 -23.70
C LYS A 256 -38.90 -33.40 -22.55
N ILE A 257 -38.31 -32.25 -22.26
CA ILE A 257 -38.80 -31.33 -21.22
C ILE A 257 -40.20 -30.80 -21.56
N LYS A 258 -40.45 -30.43 -22.83
CA LYS A 258 -41.78 -30.00 -23.28
C LYS A 258 -42.82 -31.12 -23.15
N MET A 259 -42.48 -32.35 -23.54
CA MET A 259 -43.37 -33.50 -23.37
C MET A 259 -43.67 -33.79 -21.90
N ILE A 260 -42.68 -33.71 -21.02
CA ILE A 260 -42.89 -33.90 -19.57
C ILE A 260 -43.78 -32.79 -18.99
N LYS A 261 -43.61 -31.53 -19.42
CA LYS A 261 -44.47 -30.42 -19.01
C LYS A 261 -45.92 -30.63 -19.48
N GLN A 262 -46.11 -31.01 -20.73
CA GLN A 262 -47.45 -31.32 -21.27
C GLN A 262 -48.09 -32.53 -20.58
N ALA A 263 -47.34 -33.60 -20.33
CA ALA A 263 -47.83 -34.76 -19.58
C ALA A 263 -48.22 -34.38 -18.14
N ARG A 264 -47.46 -33.50 -17.49
CA ARG A 264 -47.78 -32.99 -16.15
C ARG A 264 -49.04 -32.10 -16.15
N GLU A 265 -49.23 -31.26 -17.16
CA GLU A 265 -50.45 -30.46 -17.30
C GLU A 265 -51.68 -31.32 -17.59
N ASN A 266 -51.54 -32.35 -18.42
CA ASN A 266 -52.61 -33.31 -18.68
C ASN A 266 -52.95 -34.16 -17.45
N ALA A 267 -51.95 -34.60 -16.68
CA ALA A 267 -52.17 -35.30 -15.41
C ALA A 267 -52.84 -34.40 -14.36
N LYS A 268 -52.48 -33.11 -14.30
CA LYS A 268 -53.18 -32.13 -13.45
C LYS A 268 -54.64 -31.95 -13.86
N LYS A 269 -54.92 -31.82 -15.17
CA LYS A 269 -56.31 -31.75 -15.68
C LYS A 269 -57.10 -33.01 -15.36
N LEU A 270 -56.49 -34.19 -15.50
CA LEU A 270 -57.10 -35.48 -15.16
C LEU A 270 -57.41 -35.58 -13.64
N SER A 271 -56.48 -35.17 -12.77
CA SER A 271 -56.71 -35.13 -11.32
C SER A 271 -57.79 -34.13 -10.91
N GLN A 272 -57.93 -33.01 -11.64
CA GLN A 272 -58.98 -32.02 -11.40
C GLN A 272 -60.35 -32.50 -11.89
N MET A 273 -60.40 -33.38 -12.90
CA MET A 273 -61.63 -34.06 -13.33
C MET A 273 -62.02 -35.14 -12.32
N MET A 274 -61.07 -35.94 -11.82
CA MET A 274 -61.35 -36.96 -10.80
C MET A 274 -61.80 -36.37 -9.46
N ASN A 275 -61.20 -35.26 -9.01
CA ASN A 275 -61.60 -34.60 -7.76
C ASN A 275 -62.94 -33.85 -7.85
N LYS A 276 -63.52 -33.69 -9.05
CA LYS A 276 -64.87 -33.13 -9.22
C LYS A 276 -65.98 -34.17 -9.06
N ASP A 277 -65.66 -35.46 -9.21
CA ASP A 277 -66.64 -36.54 -9.10
C ASP A 277 -66.80 -37.07 -7.66
N GLU A 278 -65.97 -36.62 -6.71
CA GLU A 278 -65.94 -37.16 -5.33
C GLU A 278 -66.73 -36.32 -4.29
N ASN A 279 -67.43 -35.25 -4.71
CA ASN A 279 -68.11 -34.34 -3.78
C ASN A 279 -69.59 -34.07 -4.09
N ASP A 280 -70.28 -35.02 -4.73
CA ASP A 280 -71.72 -34.95 -4.97
C ASP A 280 -72.40 -36.25 -4.49
N TYR A 281 -72.35 -36.50 -3.18
CA TYR A 281 -73.28 -37.41 -2.50
C TYR A 281 -74.35 -36.57 -1.80
N PRO A 282 -75.65 -36.75 -2.11
CA PRO A 282 -76.71 -36.02 -1.44
C PRO A 282 -76.86 -36.50 0.01
N THR A 283 -76.74 -35.57 0.96
CA THR A 283 -77.19 -35.77 2.34
C THR A 283 -78.71 -36.02 2.35
N ILE A 284 -79.14 -37.11 3.00
CA ILE A 284 -80.54 -37.41 3.33
C ILE A 284 -80.98 -36.56 4.51
#